data_AF-A0A975Q7Z2-F1
#
_entry.id   AF-A0A975Q7Z2-F1
#
_cell.length_a   1.000
_cell.length_b   1.000
_cell.length_c   1.000
_cell.angle_alpha   90.00
_cell.angle_beta   90.00
_cell.angle_gamma   90.00
#
_symmetry.space_group_name_H-M   'P 1'
#
loop_
_entity.id
_entity.type
_entity.pdbx_description
1 polymer ?
#
loop_
_entity_poly.entity_id
_entity_poly.type
_entity_poly.pdbx_seq_one_letter_code
_entity_poly.pdbx_strand_id
1 'polypeptide(L)' 'MREDIMYVILYPDGLIVMNTQKYYRSECIRKWCIGSSFTWKQWYKRGYRCKKVKVTFEIIN' A
#
# COMPACT_ATOMS: atom_id res chain seq x y z
N MET A 1 -0.30 21.73 3.27
CA MET A 1 -0.12 20.31 3.63
C MET A 1 -1.48 19.66 3.80
N ARG A 2 -1.76 18.54 3.13
CA ARG A 2 -3.01 17.78 3.28
C ARG A 2 -2.73 16.53 4.10
N GLU A 3 -3.47 16.34 5.18
CA GLU A 3 -3.48 15.08 5.93
C GLU A 3 -4.53 14.13 5.34
N ASP A 4 -4.17 12.86 5.17
CA ASP A 4 -5.09 11.83 4.69
C ASP A 4 -4.81 10.47 5.34
N ILE A 5 -5.76 9.56 5.23
CA ILE A 5 -5.64 8.17 5.66
C ILE A 5 -5.54 7.28 4.42
N MET A 6 -4.47 6.50 4.37
CA MET A 6 -4.17 5.67 3.21
C MET A 6 -3.79 4.25 3.58
N TYR A 7 -3.80 3.38 2.56
CA TYR A 7 -3.29 2.03 2.67
C TYR A 7 -2.04 1.86 1.79
N VAL A 8 -0.97 1.37 2.39
CA VAL A 8 0.32 1.14 1.73
C VAL A 8 0.75 -0.31 1.86
N ILE A 9 1.57 -0.77 0.92
CA ILE A 9 2.23 -2.07 1.00
C ILE A 9 3.55 -1.90 1.73
N LEU A 10 3.69 -2.57 2.86
CA LEU A 10 4.92 -2.69 3.62
C LEU A 10 5.59 -4.02 3.26
N TYR A 11 6.82 -3.94 2.80
CA TYR A 11 7.68 -5.07 2.50
C TYR A 11 8.25 -5.66 3.79
N PRO A 12 8.73 -6.91 3.76
CA PRO A 12 9.35 -7.55 4.92
C PRO A 12 10.58 -6.81 5.45
N ASP A 13 11.32 -6.12 4.58
CA ASP A 13 12.52 -5.34 4.88
C ASP A 13 12.22 -3.91 5.38
N GLY A 14 10.95 -3.53 5.46
CA GLY A 14 10.52 -2.21 5.91
C GLY A 14 10.23 -1.21 4.78
N LEU A 15 10.48 -1.56 3.52
CA LEU A 15 10.17 -0.67 2.39
C LEU A 15 8.65 -0.46 2.25
N ILE A 16 8.23 0.78 1.96
CA ILE A 16 6.83 1.16 1.82
C ILE A 16 6.55 1.55 0.37
N VAL A 17 5.54 0.93 -0.24
CA VAL A 17 5.03 1.30 -1.56
C VAL A 17 3.59 1.79 -1.47
N MET A 18 3.35 2.96 -2.05
CA MET A 18 2.03 3.55 -2.22
C MET A 18 1.51 3.25 -3.63
N ASN A 19 0.59 2.30 -3.75
CA ASN A 19 0.01 1.91 -5.05
C ASN A 19 -1.26 2.69 -5.42
N THR A 20 -1.89 3.37 -4.45
CA THR A 20 -3.14 4.10 -4.66
C THR A 20 -3.31 5.18 -3.59
N GLN A 21 -3.93 6.31 -3.96
CA GLN A 21 -4.38 7.35 -3.04
C GLN A 21 -5.81 7.10 -2.50
N LYS A 22 -6.43 5.96 -2.83
CA LYS A 22 -7.75 5.61 -2.30
C LYS A 22 -7.64 5.08 -0.87
N TYR A 23 -8.67 5.37 -0.07
CA TYR A 23 -8.79 5.00 1.33
C TYR A 23 -9.23 3.54 1.56
N TYR A 24 -9.34 2.72 0.50
CA TYR A 24 -9.78 1.34 0.61
C TYR A 24 -8.62 0.34 0.61
N ARG A 25 -8.54 -0.50 1.66
CA ARG A 25 -7.55 -1.57 1.76
C ARG A 25 -7.61 -2.55 0.59
N SER A 26 -8.82 -2.91 0.17
CA SER A 26 -9.07 -3.84 -0.95
C SER A 26 -8.47 -3.30 -2.24
N GLU A 27 -8.58 -2.00 -2.50
CA GLU A 27 -8.01 -1.39 -3.71
C GLU A 27 -6.47 -1.39 -3.67
N CYS A 28 -5.86 -1.09 -2.52
CA CYS A 28 -4.41 -1.16 -2.35
C CYS A 28 -3.87 -2.57 -2.68
N ILE A 29 -4.52 -3.60 -2.12
CA ILE A 29 -4.17 -5.01 -2.39
C ILE A 29 -4.44 -5.37 -3.85
N ARG A 30 -5.59 -4.98 -4.40
CA ARG A 30 -5.95 -5.26 -5.79
C ARG A 30 -4.91 -4.69 -6.74
N LYS A 31 -4.55 -3.41 -6.57
CA LYS A 31 -3.53 -2.71 -7.38
C LYS A 31 -2.16 -3.37 -7.25
N TRP A 32 -1.75 -3.75 -6.05
CA TRP A 32 -0.49 -4.46 -5.82
C TRP A 32 -0.40 -5.80 -6.57
N CYS A 33 -1.51 -6.54 -6.63
CA CYS A 33 -1.54 -7.85 -7.28
C CYS A 33 -1.72 -7.77 -8.81
N ILE A 34 -1.96 -6.59 -9.41
CA ILE A 34 -2.10 -6.46 -10.88
C ILE A 34 -0.78 -6.85 -11.55
N GLY A 35 -0.85 -7.78 -12.50
CA GLY A 35 0.33 -8.26 -13.24
C GLY A 35 1.25 -9.17 -12.42
N SER A 36 0.91 -9.47 -11.16
CA SER A 36 1.67 -10.41 -10.33
C SER A 36 1.18 -11.84 -10.54
N SER A 37 2.12 -12.80 -10.59
CA SER A 37 1.80 -14.24 -10.52
C SER A 37 1.41 -14.70 -9.11
N PHE A 38 1.48 -13.82 -8.10
CA PHE A 38 1.16 -14.15 -6.72
C PHE A 38 -0.16 -13.51 -6.26
N THR A 39 -0.96 -14.33 -5.59
CA THR A 39 -2.11 -13.87 -4.81
C THR A 39 -1.66 -13.08 -3.58
N TRP A 40 -2.55 -12.25 -3.04
CA TRP A 40 -2.30 -11.55 -1.78
C TRP A 40 -1.96 -12.50 -0.62
N LYS A 41 -2.60 -13.69 -0.58
CA LYS A 41 -2.31 -14.71 0.45
C LYS A 41 -0.85 -15.19 0.38
N GLN A 42 -0.30 -15.35 -0.82
CA GLN A 42 1.11 -15.71 -1.02
C GLN A 42 2.04 -14.57 -0.63
N TRP A 43 1.72 -13.32 -0.99
CA TRP A 43 2.48 -12.14 -0.54
C TRP A 43 2.50 -12.01 0.98
N TYR A 44 1.35 -12.19 1.63
CA TYR A 44 1.24 -12.14 3.09
C TYR A 44 2.12 -13.19 3.77
N LYS A 45 2.16 -14.42 3.25
CA LYS A 45 3.04 -15.49 3.72
C LYS A 45 4.52 -15.14 3.59
N ARG A 46 4.88 -14.33 2.58
CA ARG A 46 6.25 -13.81 2.39
C ARG A 46 6.60 -12.61 3.26
N GLY A 47 5.71 -12.19 4.16
CA GLY A 47 5.95 -11.10 5.10
C GLY A 47 5.39 -9.74 4.68
N TYR A 48 4.82 -9.62 3.48
CA TYR A 48 4.22 -8.36 3.03
C TYR A 48 2.97 -8.03 3.84
N ARG A 49 2.72 -6.75 4.09
CA ARG A 49 1.56 -6.25 4.83
C ARG A 49 0.91 -5.09 4.10
N CYS A 50 -0.40 -5.01 4.16
CA CYS A 50 -1.13 -3.82 3.74
C CYS A 50 -1.53 -3.06 5.01
N LYS A 51 -0.94 -1.88 5.23
CA LYS A 51 -1.03 -1.11 6.47
C LYS A 51 -1.81 0.18 6.25
N LYS A 52 -2.67 0.51 7.20
CA LYS A 52 -3.34 1.82 7.29
C LYS A 52 -2.34 2.82 7.86
N VAL A 53 -2.12 3.94 7.18
CA VAL A 53 -1.16 4.97 7.55
C VAL A 53 -1.82 6.35 7.50
N LYS A 54 -1.41 7.23 8.42
CA LYS A 54 -1.68 8.68 8.31
C LYS A 54 -0.54 9.29 7.52
N VAL A 55 -0.86 10.01 6.46
CA VAL A 55 0.12 10.64 5.57
C VAL A 55 -0.14 12.13 5.47
N THR A 56 0.94 12.90 5.36
CA THR A 56 0.91 14.34 5.15
C THR A 56 1.56 14.62 3.81
N PHE A 57 0.80 15.16 2.86
CA PHE A 57 1.29 15.53 1.54
C PHE A 57 1.59 17.02 1.45
N GLU A 58 2.70 17.32 0.81
CA GLU A 58 3.05 18.64 0.30
C GLU A 58 3.06 18.58 -1.23
N ILE A 59 2.35 19.51 -1.87
CA ILE A 59 2.38 19.66 -3.32
C ILE A 59 3.41 20.76 -3.60
N ILE A 60 4.50 20.38 -4.26
CA ILE A 60 5.54 21.30 -4.70
C ILE A 60 5.22 21.69 -6.14
N ASN A 61 5.07 22.98 -6.40
CA ASN A 61 4.82 23.54 -7.74
C ASN A 61 6.13 23.87 -8.45
#